data_AF-A0A0N4XL18-F1
#
_entry.id   AF-A0A0N4XL18-F1
#
_cell.length_a   1.000
_cell.length_b   1.000
_cell.length_c   1.000
_cell.angle_alpha   90.00
_cell.angle_beta   90.00
_cell.angle_gamma   90.00
#
_symmetry.space_group_name_H-M   'P 1'
#
loop_
_entity.id
_entity.type
_entity.pdbx_description
1 polymer ?
#
loop_
_entity_poly.entity_id
_entity_poly.type
_entity_poly.pdbx_seq_one_letter_code
_entity_poly.pdbx_strand_id
1 'polypeptide(L)'
;MKTVKVEPKCDEGSGGLRLSSLAMCQQDTEEEQRALRESRLAQLSEISLERFLVRKKKLEESFRGDCQTYAFVARKLIEKDPSMETQIRMALIENIEDLEKQVYDQVDAYLETVCD
;
A
#
# COMPACT_ATOMS: atom_id res chain seq x y z
N MET A 1 5.27 -20.79 -48.89
CA MET A 1 5.36 -21.08 -47.44
C MET A 1 4.48 -20.07 -46.73
N LYS A 2 3.33 -20.49 -46.18
CA LYS A 2 2.41 -19.63 -45.42
C LYS A 2 2.55 -20.01 -43.95
N THR A 3 2.98 -19.08 -43.12
CA THR A 3 3.10 -19.24 -41.67
C THR A 3 1.72 -19.19 -41.04
N VAL A 4 1.34 -20.28 -40.37
CA VAL A 4 0.10 -20.40 -39.61
C VAL A 4 0.28 -19.65 -38.29
N LYS A 5 -0.57 -18.65 -38.04
CA LYS A 5 -0.70 -17.96 -36.76
C LYS A 5 -1.46 -18.90 -35.82
N VAL A 6 -0.78 -19.47 -34.83
CA VAL A 6 -1.39 -20.25 -33.76
C VAL A 6 -1.77 -19.28 -32.64
N GLU A 7 -3.07 -19.12 -32.42
CA GLU A 7 -3.60 -18.52 -31.19
C GLU A 7 -3.48 -19.52 -30.03
N PRO A 8 -3.15 -19.10 -28.81
CA PRO A 8 -3.14 -19.99 -27.67
C PRO A 8 -4.58 -20.21 -27.19
N LYS A 9 -5.01 -21.46 -27.31
CA LYS A 9 -6.29 -21.98 -26.81
C LYS A 9 -6.24 -22.03 -25.28
N CYS A 10 -7.11 -21.31 -24.60
CA CYS A 10 -7.34 -21.49 -23.16
C CYS A 10 -8.11 -22.80 -22.95
N ASP A 11 -7.42 -23.80 -22.41
CA ASP A 11 -8.01 -25.06 -21.97
C ASP A 11 -8.52 -24.87 -20.54
N GLU A 12 -9.83 -25.05 -20.36
CA GLU A 12 -10.46 -25.06 -19.04
C GLU A 12 -10.17 -26.40 -18.36
N GLY A 13 -9.21 -26.38 -17.43
CA GLY A 13 -8.85 -27.58 -16.69
C GLY A 13 -8.04 -27.29 -15.43
N SER A 14 -8.71 -27.40 -14.28
CA SER A 14 -8.14 -27.83 -12.99
C SER A 14 -7.20 -26.88 -12.24
N GLY A 15 -7.77 -26.14 -11.28
CA GLY A 15 -7.37 -26.27 -9.87
C GLY A 15 -6.05 -25.67 -9.37
N GLY A 16 -5.43 -24.72 -10.09
CA GLY A 16 -4.28 -23.96 -9.58
C GLY A 16 -4.48 -22.46 -9.80
N LEU A 17 -4.88 -21.72 -8.77
CA LEU A 17 -5.13 -20.29 -8.89
C LEU A 17 -3.84 -19.51 -9.16
N ARG A 18 -3.92 -18.58 -10.12
CA ARG A 18 -2.85 -17.72 -10.65
C ARG A 18 -2.38 -16.65 -9.65
N LEU A 19 -1.84 -17.05 -8.50
CA LEU A 19 -1.35 -16.12 -7.48
C LEU A 19 -0.28 -15.15 -8.01
N SER A 20 0.59 -15.63 -8.90
CA SER A 20 1.61 -14.79 -9.55
C SER A 20 1.02 -13.67 -10.42
N SER A 21 -0.08 -13.94 -11.14
CA SER A 21 -0.71 -12.94 -12.00
C SER A 21 -1.41 -11.85 -11.19
N LEU A 22 -1.95 -12.18 -10.02
CA LEU A 22 -2.59 -11.21 -9.11
C LEU A 22 -1.56 -10.32 -8.43
N ALA A 23 -0.42 -10.89 -8.00
CA ALA A 23 0.66 -10.13 -7.38
C ALA A 23 1.31 -9.12 -8.35
N MET A 24 1.49 -9.48 -9.63
CA MET A 24 2.00 -8.56 -10.65
C MET A 24 1.04 -7.41 -10.92
N CYS A 25 -0.25 -7.69 -11.04
CA CYS A 25 -1.26 -6.66 -11.28
C CYS A 25 -1.33 -5.63 -10.14
N GLN A 26 -1.15 -6.06 -8.88
CA GLN A 26 -1.09 -5.14 -7.74
C GLN A 26 0.17 -4.26 -7.77
N GLN A 27 1.33 -4.83 -8.08
CA GLN A 27 2.57 -4.05 -8.23
C GLN A 27 2.46 -2.98 -9.31
N ASP A 28 1.88 -3.33 -10.46
CA ASP A 28 1.68 -2.38 -11.56
C ASP A 28 0.81 -1.19 -11.10
N THR A 29 -0.27 -1.42 -10.35
CA THR A 29 -1.12 -0.33 -9.84
C THR A 29 -0.45 0.57 -8.81
N GLU A 30 0.40 0.04 -7.93
CA GLU A 30 1.13 0.85 -6.96
C GLU A 30 2.23 1.71 -7.62
N GLU A 31 2.89 1.17 -8.63
CA GLU A 31 3.89 1.88 -9.42
C GLU A 31 3.25 3.02 -10.23
N GLU A 32 2.09 2.77 -10.85
CA GLU A 32 1.29 3.79 -11.52
C GLU A 32 0.88 4.92 -10.58
N GLN A 33 0.38 4.60 -9.38
CA GLN A 33 0.05 5.61 -8.37
C GLN A 33 1.28 6.42 -7.94
N ARG A 34 2.43 5.77 -7.77
CA ARG A 34 3.67 6.47 -7.43
C ARG A 34 4.09 7.45 -8.51
N ALA A 35 4.07 7.03 -9.77
CA ALA A 35 4.37 7.89 -10.91
C ALA A 35 3.39 9.08 -11.00
N LEU A 36 2.10 8.87 -10.73
CA LEU A 36 1.10 9.93 -10.70
C LEU A 36 1.41 10.96 -9.60
N ARG A 37 1.75 10.52 -8.39
CA ARG A 37 2.14 11.42 -7.30
C ARG A 37 3.37 12.25 -7.66
N GLU A 38 4.40 11.61 -8.22
CA GLU A 38 5.63 12.31 -8.62
C GLU A 38 5.34 13.38 -9.68
N SER A 39 4.50 13.06 -10.67
CA SER A 39 4.06 14.01 -11.69
C SER A 39 3.32 15.21 -11.11
N ARG A 40 2.41 14.98 -10.15
CA ARG A 40 1.66 16.03 -9.45
C ARG A 40 2.58 16.91 -8.59
N LEU A 41 3.50 16.30 -7.85
CA LEU A 41 4.48 17.02 -7.03
C LEU A 41 5.39 17.92 -7.85
N ALA A 42 5.79 17.49 -9.04
CA ALA A 42 6.61 18.29 -9.95
C ALA A 42 5.92 19.54 -10.50
N GLN A 43 4.58 19.60 -10.43
CA GLN A 43 3.78 20.73 -10.90
C GLN A 43 3.48 21.76 -9.80
N LEU A 44 3.79 21.45 -8.54
CA LEU A 44 3.53 22.36 -7.43
C LEU A 44 4.47 23.57 -7.44
N SER A 45 3.94 24.73 -7.07
CA SER A 45 4.77 25.88 -6.70
C SER A 45 5.52 25.60 -5.39
N GLU A 46 6.60 26.33 -5.14
CA GLU A 46 7.41 26.20 -3.93
C GLU A 46 6.58 26.28 -2.64
N ILE A 47 5.66 27.25 -2.56
CA ILE A 47 4.79 27.47 -1.40
C ILE A 47 3.80 26.30 -1.22
N SER A 48 3.24 25.78 -2.32
CA SER A 48 2.34 24.63 -2.27
C SER A 48 3.08 23.34 -1.89
N LEU A 49 4.30 23.16 -2.39
CA LEU A 49 5.16 22.04 -2.04
C LEU A 49 5.54 22.06 -0.55
N GLU A 50 5.89 23.23 0.00
CA GLU A 50 6.21 23.35 1.43
C GLU A 50 5.01 22.95 2.32
N ARG A 51 3.81 23.46 2.00
CA ARG A 51 2.57 23.09 2.70
C ARG A 51 2.28 21.59 2.60
N PHE A 52 2.48 21.02 1.41
CA PHE A 52 2.38 19.58 1.19
C PHE A 52 3.32 18.79 2.11
N LEU A 53 4.61 19.14 2.14
CA LEU A 53 5.60 18.44 2.94
C LEU A 53 5.32 18.52 4.45
N VAL A 54 4.85 19.66 4.95
CA VAL A 54 4.45 19.80 6.37
C VAL A 54 3.29 18.87 6.70
N ARG A 55 2.27 18.80 5.84
CA ARG A 55 1.11 17.93 6.06
C ARG A 55 1.50 16.45 5.96
N LYS A 56 2.29 16.08 4.96
CA LYS A 56 2.83 14.73 4.78
C LYS A 56 3.60 14.29 6.03
N LYS A 57 4.51 15.12 6.54
CA LYS A 57 5.27 14.84 7.75
C LYS A 57 4.36 14.57 8.96
N LYS A 58 3.30 15.35 9.13
CA LYS A 58 2.33 15.14 10.21
C LYS A 58 1.60 13.79 10.11
N LEU A 59 1.28 13.34 8.89
CA LEU A 59 0.70 12.01 8.67
C LEU A 59 1.70 10.90 9.01
N GLU A 60 2.96 11.03 8.58
CA GLU A 60 4.03 10.08 8.88
C GLU A 60 4.31 9.98 10.40
N GLU A 61 4.28 11.11 11.12
CA GLU A 61 4.42 11.15 12.57
C GLU A 61 3.25 10.46 13.28
N SER A 62 2.02 10.66 12.80
CA SER A 62 0.83 9.99 13.31
C SER A 62 0.92 8.47 13.11
N PHE A 63 1.20 8.04 11.87
CA PHE A 63 1.36 6.63 11.52
C PHE A 63 2.42 5.94 12.39
N ARG A 64 3.57 6.60 12.59
CA ARG A 64 4.62 6.10 13.49
C ARG A 64 4.11 5.93 14.93
N GLY A 65 3.35 6.89 15.44
CA GLY A 65 2.75 6.83 16.77
C GLY A 65 1.77 5.66 16.90
N ASP A 66 0.95 5.43 15.87
CA ASP A 66 0.03 4.30 15.81
C ASP A 66 0.81 2.98 15.84
N CYS A 67 1.81 2.81 14.97
CA CYS A 67 2.69 1.63 14.94
C CYS A 67 3.32 1.34 16.32
N GLN A 68 3.82 2.38 17.01
CA GLN A 68 4.39 2.23 18.35
C GLN A 68 3.35 1.78 19.38
N THR A 69 2.13 2.33 19.30
CA THR A 69 1.02 2.00 20.19
C THR A 69 0.59 0.54 19.99
N TYR A 70 0.36 0.13 18.74
CA TYR A 70 0.02 -1.25 18.41
C TYR A 70 1.11 -2.23 18.83
N ALA A 71 2.39 -1.93 18.56
CA ALA A 71 3.50 -2.80 18.97
C ALA A 71 3.60 -2.95 20.49
N PHE A 72 3.34 -1.88 21.25
CA PHE A 72 3.31 -1.95 22.71
C PHE A 72 2.16 -2.84 23.21
N VAL A 73 0.95 -2.64 22.70
CA VAL A 73 -0.22 -3.44 23.10
C VAL A 73 -0.04 -4.90 22.72
N ALA A 74 0.40 -5.19 21.49
CA ALA A 74 0.67 -6.55 21.02
C ALA A 74 1.68 -7.27 21.93
N ARG A 75 2.78 -6.61 22.30
CA ARG A 75 3.73 -7.16 23.28
C ARG A 75 3.07 -7.46 24.62
N LYS A 76 2.23 -6.55 25.12
CA LYS A 76 1.53 -6.75 26.40
C LYS A 76 0.53 -7.90 26.36
N LEU A 77 -0.14 -8.12 25.23
CA LEU A 77 -1.04 -9.26 25.04
C LEU A 77 -0.27 -10.58 24.99
N ILE A 78 0.85 -10.63 24.25
CA ILE A 78 1.71 -11.83 24.15
C ILE A 78 2.35 -12.17 25.49
N GLU A 79 2.77 -11.18 26.28
CA GLU A 79 3.26 -11.39 27.64
C GLU A 79 2.21 -12.06 28.55
N LYS A 80 0.92 -11.81 28.31
CA LYS A 80 -0.19 -12.37 29.09
C LYS A 80 -0.58 -13.77 28.63
N ASP A 81 -0.58 -14.00 27.32
CA ASP A 81 -0.85 -15.30 26.73
C ASP A 81 0.09 -15.54 25.53
N PRO A 82 1.23 -16.23 25.75
CA PRO A 82 2.17 -16.52 24.68
C PRO A 82 1.59 -17.38 23.56
N SER A 83 0.51 -18.14 23.82
CA SER A 83 -0.10 -18.99 22.80
C SER A 83 -0.76 -18.19 21.66
N MET A 84 -1.06 -16.91 21.91
CA MET A 84 -1.66 -16.01 20.91
C MET A 84 -0.64 -15.35 19.97
N GLU A 85 0.67 -15.53 20.17
CA GLU A 85 1.71 -14.78 19.44
C GLU A 85 1.53 -14.82 17.92
N THR A 86 1.31 -15.99 17.34
CA THR A 86 1.13 -16.13 15.88
C THR A 86 -0.11 -15.38 15.39
N GLN A 87 -1.24 -15.49 16.09
CA GLN A 87 -2.50 -14.86 15.69
C GLN A 87 -2.41 -13.34 15.80
N ILE A 88 -1.84 -12.83 16.90
CA ILE A 88 -1.61 -11.40 17.11
C ILE A 88 -0.66 -10.84 16.06
N ARG A 89 0.41 -11.57 15.72
CA ARG A 89 1.37 -11.14 14.71
C ARG A 89 0.73 -11.03 13.33
N MET A 90 -0.04 -12.03 12.91
CA MET A 90 -0.73 -12.01 11.61
C MET A 90 -1.72 -10.85 11.52
N ALA A 91 -2.59 -10.69 12.53
CA ALA A 91 -3.55 -9.59 12.57
C ALA A 91 -2.86 -8.22 12.62
N LEU A 92 -1.70 -8.11 13.29
CA LEU A 92 -0.94 -6.87 13.35
C LEU A 92 -0.32 -6.52 11.98
N ILE A 93 0.16 -7.50 11.22
CA ILE A 93 0.69 -7.26 9.86
C ILE A 93 -0.42 -6.68 8.98
N GLU A 94 -1.56 -7.37 8.89
CA GLU A 94 -2.71 -6.94 8.09
C GLU A 94 -3.18 -5.52 8.51
N ASN A 95 -3.29 -5.26 9.81
CA ASN A 95 -3.70 -3.95 10.31
C ASN A 95 -2.69 -2.84 9.97
N ILE A 96 -1.38 -3.12 9.98
CA ILE A 96 -0.36 -2.12 9.65
C ILE A 96 -0.35 -1.84 8.15
N GLU A 97 -0.56 -2.85 7.31
CA GLU A 97 -0.73 -2.69 5.86
C GLU A 97 -1.96 -1.83 5.54
N ASP A 98 -3.10 -2.07 6.21
CA ASP A 98 -4.30 -1.25 6.06
C ASP A 98 -4.10 0.21 6.51
N LEU A 99 -3.37 0.42 7.61
CA LEU A 99 -3.04 1.77 8.09
C LEU A 99 -2.10 2.50 7.13
N GLU A 100 -1.10 1.80 6.57
CA GLU A 100 -0.19 2.37 5.58
C GLU A 100 -0.96 2.81 4.33
N LYS A 101 -1.87 1.97 3.84
CA LYS A 101 -2.74 2.31 2.72
C LYS A 101 -3.59 3.55 3.01
N GLN A 102 -4.22 3.62 4.18
CA GLN A 102 -5.00 4.80 4.59
C GLN A 102 -4.15 6.08 4.66
N VAL A 103 -2.89 5.98 5.05
CA VAL A 103 -1.96 7.13 5.07
C VAL A 103 -1.65 7.57 3.65
N TYR A 104 -1.38 6.65 2.73
CA TYR A 104 -1.18 6.97 1.32
C TYR A 104 -2.43 7.60 0.68
N ASP A 105 -3.61 7.05 0.94
CA ASP A 105 -4.87 7.62 0.45
C ASP A 105 -5.07 9.06 0.97
N GLN A 106 -4.70 9.35 2.23
CA GLN A 106 -4.74 10.71 2.78
C GLN A 106 -3.70 11.65 2.17
N VAL A 107 -2.51 11.14 1.85
CA VAL A 107 -1.47 11.90 1.15
C VAL A 107 -1.97 12.27 -0.26
N ASP A 108 -2.55 11.32 -0.98
CA ASP A 108 -3.03 11.50 -2.34
C ASP A 108 -4.23 12.45 -2.38
N ALA A 109 -5.18 12.28 -1.47
CA ALA A 109 -6.30 13.21 -1.31
C ALA A 109 -5.83 14.63 -0.99
N TYR A 110 -4.82 14.79 -0.13
CA TYR A 110 -4.29 16.13 0.16
C TYR A 110 -3.56 16.73 -1.04
N LEU A 111 -2.78 15.93 -1.76
CA LEU A 111 -2.08 16.37 -2.96
C LEU A 111 -3.07 16.92 -4.01
N GLU A 112 -4.22 16.27 -4.19
CA GLU A 112 -5.29 16.76 -5.06
C GLU A 112 -5.78 18.15 -4.67
N THR A 113 -6.02 18.40 -3.38
CA THR A 113 -6.47 19.73 -2.90
C THR A 113 -5.45 20.85 -3.06
N VAL A 114 -4.18 20.52 -3.29
CA VAL A 114 -3.07 21.48 -3.42
C VAL A 114 -2.68 21.69 -4.89
N CYS A 115 -3.10 20.80 -5.79
CA CYS A 115 -2.92 20.92 -7.23
C CYS A 115 -3.99 21.78 -7.93
N ASP A 116 -5.17 21.97 -7.32
CA ASP A 116 -6.23 22.89 -7.77
C ASP A 116 -5.96 24.35 -7.36
#